data_AF-A0A498DT83-F1
#
_entry.id   AF-A0A498DT83-F1
#
_cell.length_a   1.000
_cell.length_b   1.000
_cell.length_c   1.000
_cell.angle_alpha   90.00
_cell.angle_beta   90.00
_cell.angle_gamma   90.00
#
_symmetry.space_group_name_H-M   'P 1'
#
loop_
_entity.id
_entity.type
_entity.pdbx_description
1 polymer ?
#
loop_
_entity_poly.entity_id
_entity_poly.type
_entity_poly.pdbx_seq_one_letter_code
_entity_poly.pdbx_strand_id
1 'polypeptide(L)'
;MGDTPSGRDHEHGRTHGHDHRPELVPEPEPTPDHTTEYAGDPEVLVTHGTPGLAERWALLPTRTRHAVTAAVTLAVVAAGSLFALDQRPVPEQAPPVPYPAEMTSITLREISFDEDTDRGLTLSLRASTTGDAPVTVTRVGTGRGGVDLHVDPSPPFVLTGPKPRVLTVRTTVETCEGLPLDAAVPSIQVTLRNARAEQKSTVIVDERYARALSHQLRSLCGLPSAR
;
A
#
# COMPACT_ATOMS: atom_id res chain seq x y z
N MET A 1 51.17 -19.32 -24.56
CA MET A 1 51.28 -18.52 -23.32
C MET A 1 49.92 -17.87 -23.09
N GLY A 2 49.06 -18.31 -22.20
CA GLY A 2 49.04 -19.44 -21.28
C GLY A 2 47.58 -19.68 -20.89
N ASP A 3 47.24 -20.95 -20.75
CA ASP A 3 45.99 -21.47 -20.19
C ASP A 3 45.81 -21.03 -18.73
N THR A 4 44.56 -20.90 -18.29
CA THR A 4 43.88 -21.83 -17.35
C THR A 4 42.64 -21.14 -16.69
N PRO A 5 41.50 -21.84 -16.56
CA PRO A 5 40.29 -21.37 -15.88
C PRO A 5 40.27 -21.77 -14.38
N SER A 6 39.47 -21.10 -13.56
CA SER A 6 39.20 -21.55 -12.19
C SER A 6 37.72 -21.39 -11.86
N GLY A 7 37.04 -22.52 -11.77
CA GLY A 7 35.76 -22.63 -11.10
C GLY A 7 35.91 -22.53 -9.58
N ARG A 8 34.76 -22.38 -8.91
CA ARG A 8 34.56 -22.95 -7.58
C ARG A 8 33.06 -23.08 -7.29
N ASP A 9 32.64 -24.34 -7.21
CA ASP A 9 31.43 -24.81 -6.56
C ASP A 9 31.49 -24.57 -5.04
N HIS A 10 30.35 -24.24 -4.44
CA HIS A 10 30.00 -24.57 -3.04
C HIS A 10 28.47 -24.66 -2.98
N GLU A 11 27.86 -25.84 -2.94
CA GLU A 11 27.77 -26.84 -1.86
C GLU A 11 26.74 -26.49 -0.76
N HIS A 12 25.64 -27.25 -0.80
CA HIS A 12 24.86 -27.88 0.28
C HIS A 12 24.45 -27.10 1.55
N GLY A 13 23.13 -27.11 1.76
CA GLY A 13 22.48 -27.09 3.09
C GLY A 13 21.02 -27.49 2.94
N ARG A 14 20.71 -28.78 2.73
CA ARG A 14 20.34 -29.77 3.77
C ARG A 14 19.20 -29.28 4.71
N THR A 15 17.99 -29.59 4.27
CA THR A 15 16.81 -30.09 5.01
C THR A 15 16.90 -30.21 6.53
N HIS A 16 15.98 -29.56 7.23
CA HIS A 16 15.49 -30.00 8.54
C HIS A 16 13.97 -30.19 8.48
N GLY A 17 13.53 -31.43 8.63
CA GLY A 17 12.14 -31.78 8.85
C GLY A 17 11.73 -31.49 10.29
N HIS A 18 10.45 -31.17 10.48
CA HIS A 18 9.73 -31.39 11.72
C HIS A 18 8.39 -32.02 11.38
N ASP A 19 8.35 -33.32 11.67
CA ASP A 19 7.21 -34.20 11.68
C ASP A 19 6.49 -33.98 13.02
N HIS A 20 5.29 -33.40 12.98
CA HIS A 20 4.40 -33.33 14.14
C HIS A 20 3.08 -33.99 13.77
N ARG A 21 3.05 -35.30 14.02
CA ARG A 21 1.86 -36.15 14.07
C ARG A 21 1.33 -36.15 15.51
N PRO A 22 0.15 -35.58 15.80
CA PRO A 22 -0.49 -35.74 17.09
C PRO A 22 -1.12 -37.14 17.22
N GLU A 23 -0.84 -37.73 18.36
CA GLU A 23 -1.18 -39.06 18.83
C GLU A 23 -2.70 -39.26 18.97
N LEU A 24 -3.20 -40.41 18.49
CA LEU A 24 -4.57 -40.86 18.69
C LEU A 24 -4.77 -41.22 20.17
N VAL A 25 -5.71 -40.53 20.82
CA VAL A 25 -6.21 -40.88 22.16
C VAL A 25 -7.14 -42.09 22.02
N PRO A 26 -6.88 -43.23 22.69
CA PRO A 26 -7.79 -44.36 22.68
C PRO A 26 -8.95 -44.17 23.68
N GLU A 27 -10.13 -44.45 23.16
CA GLU A 27 -11.42 -44.60 23.83
C GLU A 27 -11.43 -45.85 24.74
N PRO A 28 -11.93 -45.78 25.99
CA PRO A 28 -12.23 -46.97 26.76
C PRO A 28 -13.75 -47.15 26.99
N GLU A 29 -14.28 -48.24 26.46
CA GLU A 29 -15.48 -48.96 26.91
C GLU A 29 -15.06 -50.41 27.30
N PRO A 30 -15.89 -51.26 27.95
CA PRO A 30 -16.78 -51.04 29.10
C PRO A 30 -16.68 -52.18 30.18
N THR A 31 -17.20 -51.90 31.40
CA THR A 31 -17.75 -52.82 32.46
C THR A 31 -16.86 -53.96 33.06
N PRO A 32 -17.17 -54.61 34.21
CA PRO A 32 -18.46 -54.73 34.94
C PRO A 32 -18.47 -54.57 36.48
N ASP A 33 -19.69 -54.44 36.99
CA ASP A 33 -20.26 -54.92 38.26
C ASP A 33 -19.34 -55.26 39.44
N HIS A 34 -19.50 -54.49 40.54
CA HIS A 34 -19.58 -55.09 41.87
C HIS A 34 -20.62 -54.39 42.74
N THR A 35 -21.70 -55.14 42.95
CA THR A 35 -22.68 -55.02 44.02
C THR A 35 -21.98 -54.92 45.37
N THR A 36 -22.27 -53.89 46.15
CA THR A 36 -22.30 -53.98 47.61
C THR A 36 -23.47 -53.16 48.13
N GLU A 37 -24.57 -53.90 48.27
CA GLU A 37 -25.72 -53.60 49.09
C GLU A 37 -25.25 -53.40 50.54
N TYR A 38 -25.22 -52.14 51.00
CA TYR A 38 -25.19 -51.81 52.42
C TYR A 38 -26.47 -51.07 52.75
N ALA A 39 -27.37 -51.79 53.41
CA ALA A 39 -28.55 -51.26 54.05
C ALA A 39 -28.14 -50.27 55.14
N GLY A 40 -28.33 -48.98 54.86
CA GLY A 40 -28.40 -47.91 55.85
C GLY A 40 -29.79 -47.30 55.79
N ASP A 41 -30.41 -47.16 56.96
CA ASP A 41 -31.74 -46.57 57.18
C ASP A 41 -32.04 -45.35 56.30
N PRO A 42 -33.27 -45.21 55.77
CA PRO A 42 -33.70 -43.91 55.24
C PRO A 42 -33.96 -42.98 56.43
N GLU A 43 -32.92 -42.27 56.86
CA GLU A 43 -33.11 -41.01 57.56
C GLU A 43 -33.82 -40.08 56.57
N VAL A 44 -35.14 -39.99 56.72
CA VAL A 44 -36.01 -39.10 55.96
C VAL A 44 -35.65 -37.66 56.35
N LEU A 45 -34.59 -37.14 55.74
CA LEU A 45 -34.35 -35.71 55.66
C LEU A 45 -35.42 -35.15 54.74
N VAL A 46 -36.53 -34.68 55.33
CA VAL A 46 -37.49 -33.81 54.65
C VAL A 46 -36.75 -32.50 54.35
N THR A 47 -35.99 -32.48 53.26
CA THR A 47 -35.55 -31.23 52.67
C THR A 47 -36.82 -30.48 52.28
N HIS A 48 -37.11 -29.37 52.96
CA HIS A 48 -38.05 -28.39 52.44
C HIS A 48 -37.38 -27.76 51.21
N GLY A 49 -37.38 -28.51 50.11
CA GLY A 49 -36.90 -28.06 48.83
C GLY A 49 -37.74 -26.86 48.44
N THR A 50 -37.10 -25.70 48.34
CA THR A 50 -37.72 -24.57 47.66
C THR A 50 -38.21 -25.07 46.31
N PRO A 51 -39.47 -24.83 45.91
CA PRO A 51 -40.05 -25.49 44.75
C PRO A 51 -39.14 -25.31 43.53
N GLY A 52 -38.94 -26.38 42.76
CA GLY A 52 -38.10 -26.31 41.58
C GLY A 52 -38.62 -25.25 40.62
N LEU A 53 -37.75 -24.66 39.80
CA LEU A 53 -38.20 -23.74 38.75
C LEU A 53 -39.32 -24.38 37.91
N ALA A 54 -39.22 -25.68 37.61
CA ALA A 54 -40.24 -26.44 36.89
C ALA A 54 -41.61 -26.46 37.60
N GLU A 55 -41.66 -26.62 38.92
CA GLU A 55 -42.91 -26.61 39.69
C GLU A 55 -43.52 -25.20 39.77
N ARG A 56 -42.70 -24.16 39.94
CA ARG A 56 -43.18 -22.78 39.91
C ARG A 56 -43.70 -22.39 38.52
N TRP A 57 -43.08 -22.91 37.47
CA TRP A 57 -43.56 -22.77 36.10
C TRP A 57 -44.88 -23.52 35.87
N ALA A 58 -45.03 -24.71 36.44
CA ALA A 58 -46.27 -25.50 36.38
C ALA A 58 -47.45 -24.85 37.14
N LEU A 59 -47.18 -23.93 38.07
CA LEU A 59 -48.21 -23.17 38.80
C LEU A 59 -48.62 -21.86 38.10
N LEU A 60 -47.89 -21.42 37.08
CA LEU A 60 -48.24 -20.21 36.33
C LEU A 60 -49.43 -20.45 35.39
N PRO A 61 -50.41 -19.52 35.35
CA PRO A 61 -51.48 -19.51 34.33
C PRO A 61 -50.93 -19.61 32.90
N THR A 62 -51.65 -20.30 32.02
CA THR A 62 -51.25 -20.48 30.61
C THR A 62 -50.93 -19.16 29.90
N ARG A 63 -51.70 -18.10 30.15
CA ARG A 63 -51.43 -16.75 29.62
C ARG A 63 -50.09 -16.17 30.09
N THR A 64 -49.75 -16.34 31.36
CA THR A 64 -48.46 -15.89 31.89
C THR A 64 -47.29 -16.70 31.34
N ARG A 65 -47.48 -18.01 31.09
CA ARG A 65 -46.44 -18.82 30.42
C ARG A 65 -46.17 -18.32 29.02
N HIS A 66 -47.22 -18.06 28.22
CA HIS A 66 -47.06 -17.51 26.87
C HIS A 66 -46.38 -16.14 26.88
N ALA A 67 -46.75 -15.26 27.83
CA ALA A 67 -46.13 -13.95 27.96
C ALA A 67 -44.63 -14.05 28.31
N VAL A 68 -44.25 -14.92 29.25
CA VAL A 68 -42.85 -15.11 29.62
C VAL A 68 -42.07 -15.75 28.48
N THR A 69 -42.62 -16.75 27.78
CA THR A 69 -41.96 -17.33 26.61
C THR A 69 -41.74 -16.31 25.50
N ALA A 70 -42.73 -15.44 25.24
CA ALA A 70 -42.62 -14.39 24.24
C ALA A 70 -41.59 -13.32 24.63
N ALA A 71 -41.51 -12.98 25.92
CA ALA A 71 -40.52 -12.04 26.42
C ALA A 71 -39.09 -12.62 26.33
N VAL A 72 -38.91 -13.90 26.67
CA VAL A 72 -37.62 -14.58 26.56
C VAL A 72 -37.18 -14.70 25.10
N THR A 73 -38.07 -15.08 24.19
CA THR A 73 -37.71 -15.16 22.76
C THR A 73 -37.35 -13.79 22.20
N LEU A 74 -38.09 -12.73 22.53
CA LEU A 74 -37.73 -11.36 22.16
C LEU A 74 -36.37 -10.96 22.72
N ALA A 75 -36.07 -11.29 23.99
CA ALA A 75 -34.78 -10.99 24.60
C ALA A 75 -33.63 -11.73 23.92
N VAL A 76 -33.82 -13.01 23.58
CA VAL A 76 -32.81 -13.82 22.86
C VAL A 76 -32.60 -13.29 21.44
N VAL A 77 -33.66 -12.91 20.73
CA VAL A 77 -33.54 -12.31 19.38
C VAL A 77 -32.86 -10.95 19.45
N ALA A 78 -33.20 -10.12 20.44
CA ALA A 78 -32.55 -8.82 20.64
C ALA A 78 -31.07 -8.98 20.99
N ALA A 79 -30.72 -9.88 21.92
CA ALA A 79 -29.34 -10.16 22.28
C ALA A 79 -28.56 -10.76 21.11
N GLY A 80 -29.15 -11.71 20.37
CA GLY A 80 -28.54 -12.33 19.20
C GLY A 80 -28.33 -11.36 18.05
N SER A 81 -29.26 -10.43 17.82
CA SER A 81 -29.11 -9.39 16.79
C SER A 81 -28.05 -8.35 17.17
N LEU A 82 -27.97 -7.94 18.44
CA LEU A 82 -26.90 -7.09 18.93
C LEU A 82 -25.53 -7.78 18.81
N PHE A 83 -25.45 -9.05 19.20
CA PHE A 83 -24.22 -9.84 19.06
C PHE A 83 -23.81 -10.00 17.59
N ALA A 84 -24.76 -10.27 16.69
CA ALA A 84 -24.48 -10.37 15.26
C ALA A 84 -24.05 -9.03 14.62
N LEU A 85 -24.48 -7.89 15.17
CA LEU A 85 -24.02 -6.57 14.75
C LEU A 85 -22.61 -6.26 15.26
N ASP A 86 -22.30 -6.69 16.48
CA ASP A 86 -20.97 -6.51 17.12
C ASP A 86 -19.90 -7.42 16.48
N GLN A 87 -20.29 -8.61 16.05
CA GLN A 87 -19.43 -9.55 15.32
C GLN A 87 -19.20 -9.18 13.85
N ARG A 88 -19.73 -8.04 13.37
CA ARG A 88 -19.41 -7.59 12.02
C ARG A 88 -17.90 -7.35 11.94
N PRO A 89 -17.18 -8.05 11.04
CA PRO A 89 -15.78 -7.76 10.82
C PRO A 89 -15.64 -6.27 10.53
N VAL A 90 -14.85 -5.58 11.35
CA VAL A 90 -14.48 -4.19 11.06
C VAL A 90 -13.86 -4.22 9.66
N PRO A 91 -14.35 -3.42 8.70
CA PRO A 91 -13.76 -3.37 7.38
C PRO A 91 -12.27 -3.10 7.53
N GLU A 92 -11.43 -4.00 7.02
CA GLU A 92 -9.99 -3.84 7.09
C GLU A 92 -9.63 -2.52 6.42
N GLN A 93 -8.98 -1.64 7.18
CA GLN A 93 -8.63 -0.32 6.68
C GLN A 93 -7.65 -0.51 5.53
N ALA A 94 -8.00 0.02 4.36
CA ALA A 94 -7.10 -0.01 3.21
C ALA A 94 -5.74 0.57 3.61
N PRO A 95 -4.62 -0.02 3.16
CA PRO A 95 -3.30 0.48 3.49
C PRO A 95 -3.19 1.96 3.07
N PRO A 96 -2.45 2.78 3.84
CA PRO A 96 -2.32 4.20 3.53
C PRO A 96 -1.67 4.38 2.16
N VAL A 97 -2.28 5.21 1.31
CA VAL A 97 -1.71 5.57 0.02
C VAL A 97 -0.34 6.22 0.25
N PRO A 98 0.75 5.80 -0.42
CA PRO A 98 2.04 6.46 -0.29
C PRO A 98 2.03 7.92 -0.79
N TYR A 99 3.08 8.68 -0.48
CA TYR A 99 3.18 10.04 -1.01
C TYR A 99 3.38 10.03 -2.54
N PRO A 100 2.90 11.05 -3.28
CA PRO A 100 3.04 11.10 -4.73
C PRO A 100 4.48 10.91 -5.24
N ALA A 101 5.46 11.51 -4.56
CA ALA A 101 6.87 11.41 -4.94
C ALA A 101 7.47 10.01 -4.72
N GLU A 102 6.95 9.24 -3.76
CA GLU A 102 7.43 7.88 -3.45
C GLU A 102 6.98 6.85 -4.49
N MET A 103 5.86 7.11 -5.15
CA MET A 103 5.31 6.22 -6.18
C MET A 103 5.74 6.61 -7.59
N THR A 104 6.15 7.86 -7.81
CA THR A 104 6.42 8.35 -9.16
C THR A 104 7.89 8.21 -9.52
N SER A 105 8.17 7.59 -10.67
CA SER A 105 9.50 7.55 -11.27
C SER A 105 9.51 8.28 -12.60
N ILE A 106 10.48 9.18 -12.77
CA ILE A 106 10.71 9.95 -14.00
C ILE A 106 12.13 9.68 -14.47
N THR A 107 12.28 9.18 -15.69
CA THR A 107 13.58 8.78 -16.26
C THR A 107 13.80 9.40 -17.63
N LEU A 108 15.04 9.73 -17.97
CA LEU A 108 15.38 10.25 -19.29
C LEU A 108 15.50 9.13 -20.32
N ARG A 109 14.77 9.27 -21.42
CA ARG A 109 14.88 8.38 -22.58
C ARG A 109 15.86 8.94 -23.60
N GLU A 110 15.65 10.18 -24.00
CA GLU A 110 16.32 10.78 -25.13
C GLU A 110 16.52 12.29 -24.93
N ILE A 111 17.57 12.81 -25.55
CA ILE A 111 17.90 14.22 -25.62
C ILE A 111 18.17 14.56 -27.08
N SER A 112 17.56 15.62 -27.58
CA SER A 112 17.87 16.19 -28.90
C SER A 112 18.00 17.70 -28.81
N PHE A 113 18.89 18.26 -29.61
CA PHE A 113 18.95 19.70 -29.83
C PHE A 113 17.93 20.07 -30.89
N ASP A 114 17.31 21.22 -30.74
CA ASP A 114 16.34 21.71 -31.72
C ASP A 114 17.10 22.23 -32.95
N GLU A 115 16.92 21.59 -34.11
CA GLU A 115 17.64 21.98 -35.33
C GLU A 115 17.11 23.31 -35.89
N ASP A 116 15.86 23.65 -35.61
CA ASP A 116 15.22 24.88 -36.08
C ASP A 116 15.57 26.08 -35.18
N THR A 117 15.98 25.81 -33.93
CA THR A 117 16.37 26.84 -32.97
C THR A 117 17.65 26.43 -32.24
N ASP A 118 18.76 27.11 -32.51
CA ASP A 118 20.03 26.92 -31.76
C ASP A 118 19.86 27.12 -30.23
N ARG A 119 18.71 27.66 -29.82
CA ARG A 119 18.31 27.97 -28.44
C ARG A 119 17.46 26.91 -27.77
N GLY A 120 17.07 25.85 -28.48
CA GLY A 120 16.15 24.81 -28.02
C GLY A 120 16.83 23.47 -27.69
N LEU A 121 16.43 22.86 -26.60
CA LEU A 121 16.80 21.49 -26.22
C LEU A 121 15.52 20.73 -25.88
N THR A 122 15.35 19.55 -26.45
CA THR A 122 14.19 18.70 -26.25
C THR A 122 14.57 17.43 -25.49
N LEU A 123 13.79 17.10 -24.48
CA LEU A 123 13.97 15.93 -23.63
C LEU A 123 12.75 15.02 -23.77
N SER A 124 12.98 13.73 -23.99
CA SER A 124 11.94 12.70 -23.85
C SER A 124 12.08 12.05 -22.49
N LEU A 125 11.12 12.30 -21.60
CA LEU A 125 11.06 11.71 -20.26
C LEU A 125 10.01 10.59 -20.23
N ARG A 126 10.28 9.52 -19.48
CA ARG A 126 9.31 8.48 -19.14
C ARG A 126 8.88 8.66 -17.70
N ALA A 127 7.61 9.01 -17.50
CA ALA A 127 6.97 9.07 -16.19
C ALA A 127 6.14 7.81 -15.94
N SER A 128 6.28 7.23 -14.76
CA SER A 128 5.56 6.02 -14.35
C SER A 128 5.20 6.11 -12.86
N THR A 129 4.18 5.38 -12.43
CA THR A 129 3.83 5.26 -11.02
C THR A 129 3.87 3.79 -10.59
N THR A 130 4.32 3.53 -9.37
CA THR A 130 4.25 2.22 -8.73
C THR A 130 2.87 2.07 -8.08
N GLY A 131 2.20 0.95 -8.34
CA GLY A 131 0.85 0.66 -7.80
C GLY A 131 -0.29 1.26 -8.62
N ASP A 132 -1.52 1.04 -8.15
CA ASP A 132 -2.75 1.38 -8.89
C ASP A 132 -3.30 2.79 -8.61
N ALA A 133 -2.77 3.46 -7.56
CA ALA A 133 -3.20 4.79 -7.19
C ALA A 133 -2.79 5.81 -8.26
N PRO A 134 -3.73 6.59 -8.83
CA PRO A 134 -3.40 7.58 -9.85
C PRO A 134 -2.62 8.74 -9.25
N VAL A 135 -1.62 9.22 -10.00
CA VAL A 135 -0.87 10.45 -9.68
C VAL A 135 -1.09 11.46 -10.80
N THR A 136 -1.50 12.67 -10.43
CA THR A 136 -1.66 13.79 -11.37
C THR A 136 -0.40 14.64 -11.36
N VAL A 137 0.19 14.87 -12.53
CA VAL A 137 1.21 15.91 -12.71
C VAL A 137 0.48 17.22 -12.94
N THR A 138 0.60 18.18 -12.04
CA THR A 138 -0.14 19.46 -12.10
C THR A 138 0.70 20.59 -12.66
N ARG A 139 2.03 20.52 -12.53
CA ARG A 139 2.97 21.53 -13.04
C ARG A 139 4.33 20.93 -13.30
N VAL A 140 5.03 21.44 -14.31
CA VAL A 140 6.43 21.16 -14.61
C VAL A 140 7.13 22.50 -14.86
N GLY A 141 8.35 22.68 -14.37
CA GLY A 141 9.13 23.91 -14.53
C GLY A 141 10.62 23.72 -14.27
N THR A 142 11.44 24.69 -14.65
CA THR A 142 12.92 24.67 -14.49
C THR A 142 13.38 25.09 -13.09
N GLY A 143 12.50 25.74 -12.33
CA GLY A 143 12.82 26.21 -10.98
C GLY A 143 13.81 27.38 -10.92
N ARG A 144 14.24 27.91 -12.06
CA ARG A 144 15.18 29.03 -12.22
C ARG A 144 14.68 29.95 -13.36
N GLY A 145 15.04 31.23 -13.30
CA GLY A 145 14.74 32.18 -14.39
C GLY A 145 15.67 31.99 -15.60
N GLY A 146 15.27 32.54 -16.75
CA GLY A 146 16.09 32.58 -17.97
C GLY A 146 15.95 31.39 -18.93
N VAL A 147 15.20 30.35 -18.54
CA VAL A 147 14.88 29.20 -19.39
C VAL A 147 13.37 28.97 -19.35
N ASP A 148 12.73 29.07 -20.51
CA ASP A 148 11.33 28.69 -20.68
C ASP A 148 11.21 27.18 -20.93
N LEU A 149 10.10 26.61 -20.53
CA LEU A 149 9.87 25.17 -20.56
C LEU A 149 8.45 24.86 -21.04
N HIS A 150 8.39 24.24 -22.21
CA HIS A 150 7.17 23.74 -22.80
C HIS A 150 7.08 22.22 -22.59
N VAL A 151 5.90 21.72 -22.21
CA VAL A 151 5.69 20.29 -21.91
C VAL A 151 4.51 19.77 -22.69
N ASP A 152 4.71 18.63 -23.33
CA ASP A 152 3.68 17.84 -23.99
C ASP A 152 3.63 16.41 -23.40
N PRO A 153 2.48 15.92 -22.92
CA PRO A 153 1.22 16.63 -22.79
C PRO A 153 1.30 17.78 -21.77
N SER A 154 0.61 18.87 -22.05
CA SER A 154 0.53 20.01 -21.12
C SER A 154 -0.12 19.59 -19.79
N PRO A 155 0.48 19.93 -18.63
CA PRO A 155 -0.16 19.73 -17.34
C PRO A 155 -1.48 20.52 -17.23
N PRO A 156 -2.51 20.00 -16.54
CA PRO A 156 -2.46 18.76 -15.75
C PRO A 156 -2.74 17.49 -16.56
N PHE A 157 -2.03 16.40 -16.25
CA PHE A 157 -2.31 15.06 -16.81
C PHE A 157 -2.13 13.96 -15.77
N VAL A 158 -2.74 12.79 -16.01
CA VAL A 158 -2.76 11.67 -15.05
C VAL A 158 -1.81 10.54 -15.49
N LEU A 159 -1.04 10.05 -14.52
CA LEU A 159 -0.24 8.83 -14.56
C LEU A 159 -1.00 7.71 -13.86
N THR A 160 -1.02 6.53 -14.47
CA THR A 160 -1.64 5.32 -13.91
C THR A 160 -0.67 4.15 -13.97
N GLY A 161 -0.67 3.31 -12.94
CA GLY A 161 0.29 2.21 -12.71
C GLY A 161 0.68 1.38 -13.93
N PRO A 162 -0.29 0.88 -14.74
CA PRO A 162 0.05 0.00 -15.85
C PRO A 162 0.51 0.73 -17.12
N LYS A 163 0.44 2.07 -17.16
CA LYS A 163 0.65 2.85 -18.39
C LYS A 163 1.64 3.99 -18.15
N PRO A 164 2.95 3.74 -18.31
CA PRO A 164 3.92 4.82 -18.31
C PRO A 164 3.59 5.84 -19.41
N ARG A 165 3.76 7.12 -19.11
CA ARG A 165 3.60 8.20 -20.09
C ARG A 165 4.95 8.73 -20.52
N VAL A 166 5.06 9.03 -21.80
CA VAL A 166 6.17 9.80 -22.34
C VAL A 166 5.79 11.28 -22.26
N LEU A 167 6.73 12.09 -21.77
CA LEU A 167 6.63 13.53 -21.70
C LEU A 167 7.72 14.11 -22.58
N THR A 168 7.36 14.98 -23.51
CA THR A 168 8.29 15.77 -24.28
C THR A 168 8.43 17.12 -23.60
N VAL A 169 9.65 17.45 -23.16
CA VAL A 169 9.96 18.71 -22.50
C VAL A 169 10.90 19.48 -23.42
N ARG A 170 10.42 20.57 -24.00
CA ARG A 170 11.24 21.51 -24.76
C ARG A 170 11.65 22.65 -23.85
N THR A 171 12.94 22.86 -23.73
CA THR A 171 13.55 23.98 -23.02
C THR A 171 14.12 24.98 -24.02
N THR A 172 13.85 26.26 -23.79
CA THR A 172 14.37 27.36 -24.62
C THR A 172 15.05 28.40 -23.74
N VAL A 173 16.28 28.77 -24.10
CA VAL A 173 17.00 29.83 -23.38
C VAL A 173 16.46 31.19 -23.82
N GLU A 174 15.85 31.92 -22.89
CA GLU A 174 15.29 33.26 -23.16
C GLU A 174 16.33 34.36 -22.89
N THR A 175 17.06 34.26 -21.78
CA THR A 175 18.11 35.21 -21.41
C THR A 175 19.29 34.47 -20.78
N CYS A 176 20.50 34.92 -21.11
CA CYS A 176 21.74 34.42 -20.53
C CYS A 176 22.05 35.03 -19.16
N GLU A 177 21.29 36.04 -18.72
CA GLU A 177 21.56 36.75 -17.48
C GLU A 177 21.35 35.83 -16.27
N GLY A 178 22.41 35.66 -15.46
CA GLY A 178 22.37 34.84 -14.25
C GLY A 178 22.31 33.32 -14.46
N LEU A 179 22.43 32.84 -15.71
CA LEU A 179 22.48 31.41 -15.99
C LEU A 179 23.88 30.84 -15.74
N PRO A 180 24.00 29.74 -14.98
CA PRO A 180 25.29 29.07 -14.81
C PRO A 180 25.66 28.36 -16.12
N LEU A 181 26.78 28.73 -16.72
CA LEU A 181 27.33 28.05 -17.90
C LEU A 181 27.65 26.57 -17.63
N ASP A 182 27.84 26.23 -16.35
CA ASP A 182 28.06 24.88 -15.86
C ASP A 182 26.82 24.39 -15.09
N ALA A 183 25.96 23.67 -15.79
CA ALA A 183 24.76 23.07 -15.21
C ALA A 183 25.09 21.72 -14.58
N ALA A 184 25.95 21.70 -13.56
CA ALA A 184 26.44 20.46 -12.94
C ALA A 184 25.33 19.59 -12.30
N VAL A 185 24.22 20.20 -11.87
CA VAL A 185 23.05 19.50 -11.31
C VAL A 185 21.78 20.12 -11.88
N PRO A 186 21.41 19.83 -13.13
CA PRO A 186 20.21 20.38 -13.70
C PRO A 186 19.02 19.59 -13.14
N SER A 187 18.01 20.33 -12.69
CA SER A 187 16.85 19.74 -12.05
C SER A 187 15.58 20.30 -12.63
N ILE A 188 14.58 19.45 -12.79
CA ILE A 188 13.23 19.86 -13.18
C ILE A 188 12.36 19.82 -11.93
N GLN A 189 11.59 20.88 -11.71
CA GLN A 189 10.57 20.91 -10.67
C GLN A 189 9.27 20.35 -11.22
N VAL A 190 8.74 19.33 -10.57
CA VAL A 190 7.45 18.73 -10.89
C VAL A 190 6.53 18.85 -9.68
N THR A 191 5.26 19.18 -9.93
CA THR A 191 4.24 19.16 -8.89
C THR A 191 3.33 17.96 -9.13
N LEU A 192 3.23 17.10 -8.13
CA LEU A 192 2.56 15.81 -8.16
C LEU A 192 1.41 15.82 -7.16
N ARG A 193 0.24 15.31 -7.53
CA ARG A 193 -0.94 15.25 -6.66
C ARG A 193 -1.58 13.88 -6.69
N ASN A 194 -1.90 13.34 -5.52
CA ASN A 194 -2.72 12.14 -5.36
C ASN A 194 -3.75 12.34 -4.23
N ALA A 195 -4.46 11.28 -3.82
CA ALA A 195 -5.44 11.36 -2.74
C ALA A 195 -4.84 11.72 -1.36
N ARG A 196 -3.53 11.53 -1.16
CA ARG A 196 -2.84 11.83 0.09
C ARG A 196 -2.34 13.28 0.16
N ALA A 197 -1.73 13.79 -0.90
CA ALA A 197 -1.13 15.12 -0.89
C ALA A 197 -0.88 15.71 -2.29
N GLU A 198 -0.63 17.02 -2.32
CA GLU A 198 0.06 17.70 -3.42
C GLU A 198 1.50 18.02 -2.98
N GLN A 199 2.47 17.64 -3.80
CA GLN A 199 3.90 17.72 -3.48
C GLN A 199 4.70 18.32 -4.63
N LYS A 200 5.56 19.26 -4.29
CA LYS A 200 6.57 19.80 -5.19
C LYS A 200 7.85 18.97 -5.04
N SER A 201 8.27 18.29 -6.11
CA SER A 201 9.48 17.48 -6.14
C SER A 201 10.49 18.06 -7.13
N THR A 202 11.77 17.87 -6.82
CA THR A 202 12.89 18.25 -7.67
C THR A 202 13.50 16.97 -8.23
N VAL A 203 13.39 16.77 -9.54
CA VAL A 203 13.89 15.58 -10.21
C VAL A 203 15.23 15.91 -10.84
N ILE A 204 16.26 15.16 -10.41
CA ILE A 204 17.56 15.15 -11.05
C ILE A 204 17.47 14.14 -12.18
N VAL A 205 17.58 14.60 -13.41
CA VAL A 205 17.26 13.81 -14.60
C VAL A 205 18.34 12.78 -14.87
N ASP A 206 19.53 13.22 -15.30
CA ASP A 206 20.77 12.46 -15.35
C ASP A 206 21.97 13.38 -15.72
N GLU A 207 23.17 12.81 -15.78
CA GLU A 207 24.39 13.51 -16.22
C GLU A 207 24.39 13.86 -17.73
N ARG A 208 23.65 13.12 -18.56
CA ARG A 208 23.56 13.40 -20.01
C ARG A 208 22.84 14.73 -20.23
N TYR A 209 21.78 14.98 -19.47
CA TYR A 209 21.07 16.25 -19.45
C TYR A 209 21.97 17.39 -18.96
N ALA A 210 22.74 17.18 -17.88
CA ALA A 210 23.71 18.15 -17.37
C ALA A 210 24.71 18.58 -18.43
N ARG A 211 25.27 17.60 -19.16
CA ARG A 211 26.24 17.84 -20.22
C ARG A 211 25.63 18.55 -21.42
N ALA A 212 24.44 18.13 -21.86
CA ALA A 212 23.75 18.73 -22.99
C ALA A 212 23.36 20.18 -22.70
N LEU A 213 22.81 20.46 -21.53
CA LEU A 213 22.44 21.81 -21.11
C LEU A 213 23.68 22.70 -20.95
N SER A 214 24.75 22.21 -20.33
CA SER A 214 26.00 22.98 -20.20
C SER A 214 26.61 23.29 -21.57
N HIS A 215 26.59 22.33 -22.50
CA HIS A 215 27.05 22.55 -23.88
C HIS A 215 26.25 23.66 -24.56
N GLN A 216 24.93 23.61 -24.46
CA GLN A 216 24.03 24.61 -25.04
C GLN A 216 24.21 26.00 -24.42
N LEU A 217 24.30 26.08 -23.08
CA LEU A 217 24.51 27.35 -22.41
C LEU A 217 25.86 27.96 -22.76
N ARG A 218 26.91 27.15 -22.89
CA ARG A 218 28.22 27.65 -23.34
C ARG A 218 28.19 28.11 -24.81
N SER A 219 27.48 27.40 -25.70
CA SER A 219 27.39 27.81 -27.11
C SER A 219 26.61 29.11 -27.28
N LEU A 220 25.57 29.33 -26.48
CA LEU A 220 24.70 30.50 -26.59
C LEU A 220 25.19 31.70 -25.76
N CYS A 221 25.67 31.45 -24.55
CA CYS A 221 25.97 32.47 -23.54
C CYS A 221 27.47 32.61 -23.26
N GLY A 222 28.31 31.70 -23.76
CA GLY A 222 29.77 31.71 -23.53
C GLY A 222 30.57 32.55 -24.52
N LEU A 223 29.95 33.05 -25.60
CA LEU A 223 30.60 34.02 -26.47
C LEU A 223 30.57 35.41 -25.81
N PRO A 224 31.71 36.12 -25.70
CA PRO A 224 31.70 37.49 -25.22
C PRO A 224 30.80 38.31 -26.16
N SER A 225 29.83 39.02 -25.59
CA SER A 225 29.03 39.98 -26.33
C SER A 225 29.99 40.95 -27.00
N ALA A 226 30.09 40.91 -28.33
CA ALA A 226 30.81 41.92 -29.08
C ALA A 226 30.13 43.27 -28.78
N ARG A 227 30.81 44.10 -27.99
CA ARG A 227 30.50 45.52 -27.84
C ARG A 227 31.17 46.30 -28.96
#